data_AF-A0A7V4Y0H1-F1
#
_entry.id   AF-A0A7V4Y0H1-F1
#
_cell.length_a   1.000
_cell.length_b   1.000
_cell.length_c   1.000
_cell.angle_alpha   90.00
_cell.angle_beta   90.00
_cell.angle_gamma   90.00
#
_symmetry.space_group_name_H-M   'P 1'
#
loop_
_entity.id
_entity.type
_entity.pdbx_description
1 polymer ?
#
loop_
_entity_poly.entity_id
_entity_poly.type
_entity_poly.pdbx_seq_one_letter_code
_entity_poly.pdbx_strand_id
1 'polypeptide(L)'
;MSNVRSAKETAAEVRKILKATFPKTKFKVTTRRGAVYVEWTDGPTWQQVQRIAGSFSGKRFEAMNDCEYYREMQYKGENVLFLTYVLPQRNYSKKFLENIIKTYSERYRVPALKVKENSSGAYIENPNLLRYGNDWLEHWYIQKANETSMEEESDRAELPEVVREY
;
A
#
# COMPACT_ATOMS: atom_id res chain seq x y z
N MET A 1 -29.90 3.16 -12.70
CA MET A 1 -28.73 3.74 -13.39
C MET A 1 -27.63 3.90 -12.38
N SER A 2 -26.43 3.44 -12.69
CA SER A 2 -25.30 3.48 -11.77
C SER A 2 -24.64 4.85 -11.81
N ASN A 3 -24.32 5.40 -10.64
CA ASN A 3 -23.68 6.69 -10.53
C ASN A 3 -22.19 6.53 -10.88
N VAL A 4 -21.73 7.19 -11.94
CA VAL A 4 -20.36 7.06 -12.42
C VAL A 4 -19.47 8.05 -11.69
N ARG A 5 -18.40 7.58 -11.06
CA ARG A 5 -17.42 8.43 -10.38
C ARG A 5 -16.16 8.60 -11.20
N SER A 6 -15.73 9.85 -11.33
CA SER A 6 -14.46 10.21 -11.93
C SER A 6 -13.29 9.88 -11.02
N ALA A 7 -12.09 9.69 -11.59
CA ALA A 7 -10.86 9.45 -10.80
C ALA A 7 -10.59 10.55 -9.76
N LYS A 8 -11.00 11.80 -10.03
CA LYS A 8 -10.84 12.93 -9.11
C LYS A 8 -11.74 12.79 -7.88
N GLU A 9 -13.00 12.39 -8.08
CA GLU A 9 -13.94 12.15 -6.97
C GLU A 9 -13.51 10.93 -6.16
N THR A 10 -13.11 9.85 -6.84
CA THR A 10 -12.56 8.66 -6.18
C THR A 10 -11.35 9.02 -5.32
N ALA A 11 -10.42 9.81 -5.84
CA ALA A 11 -9.24 10.26 -5.10
C ALA A 11 -9.62 11.08 -3.85
N ALA A 12 -10.66 11.91 -3.92
CA ALA A 12 -11.13 12.70 -2.79
C ALA A 12 -11.75 11.82 -1.68
N GLU A 13 -12.58 10.84 -2.06
CA GLU A 13 -13.19 9.88 -1.13
C GLU A 13 -12.13 8.98 -0.49
N VAL A 14 -11.22 8.41 -1.28
CA VAL A 14 -10.09 7.60 -0.79
C VAL A 14 -9.23 8.39 0.20
N ARG A 15 -8.90 9.64 -0.12
CA ARG A 15 -8.13 10.51 0.80
C ARG A 15 -8.86 10.73 2.12
N LYS A 16 -10.18 10.95 2.08
CA LYS A 16 -10.99 11.17 3.28
C LYS A 16 -10.99 9.94 4.18
N ILE A 17 -11.23 8.76 3.61
CA ILE A 17 -11.29 7.50 4.36
C ILE A 17 -9.93 7.15 4.94
N LEU A 18 -8.86 7.19 4.14
CA LEU A 18 -7.52 6.88 4.62
C LEU A 18 -7.07 7.83 5.75
N LYS A 19 -7.41 9.12 5.67
CA LYS A 19 -7.12 10.08 6.75
C LYS A 19 -7.92 9.79 8.02
N ALA A 20 -9.15 9.29 7.89
CA ALA A 20 -9.97 8.90 9.04
C ALA A 20 -9.44 7.61 9.70
N THR A 21 -9.03 6.63 8.90
CA THR A 21 -8.50 5.35 9.40
C THR A 21 -7.08 5.48 9.95
N PHE A 22 -6.21 6.23 9.30
CA PHE A 22 -4.80 6.38 9.66
C PHE A 22 -4.43 7.86 9.85
N PRO A 23 -4.91 8.50 10.93
CA PRO A 23 -4.78 9.95 11.12
C PRO A 23 -3.33 10.44 11.29
N LYS A 24 -2.41 9.55 11.69
CA LYS A 24 -0.98 9.87 11.88
C LYS A 24 -0.16 9.75 10.59
N THR A 25 -0.70 9.11 9.55
CA THR A 25 0.01 8.87 8.30
C THR A 25 -0.36 9.92 7.26
N LYS A 26 0.66 10.52 6.64
CA LYS A 26 0.46 11.49 5.57
C LYS A 26 0.34 10.77 4.23
N PHE A 27 -0.88 10.68 3.70
CA PHE A 27 -1.13 10.17 2.36
C PHE A 27 -1.04 11.27 1.30
N LYS A 28 -0.31 10.99 0.24
CA LYS A 28 -0.29 11.74 -1.01
C LYS A 28 -1.14 10.99 -2.03
N VAL A 29 -2.38 11.45 -2.21
CA VAL A 29 -3.31 10.88 -3.20
C VAL A 29 -3.29 11.75 -4.46
N THR A 30 -2.83 11.22 -5.58
CA THR A 30 -2.75 11.93 -6.86
C THR A 30 -3.47 11.17 -7.96
N THR A 31 -3.87 11.88 -9.03
CA THR A 31 -4.43 11.27 -10.23
C THR A 31 -3.45 11.43 -11.39
N ARG A 32 -3.16 10.35 -12.10
CA ARG A 32 -2.27 10.38 -13.28
C ARG A 32 -2.78 9.37 -14.30
N ARG A 33 -2.92 9.80 -15.56
CA ARG A 33 -3.36 8.96 -16.69
C ARG A 33 -4.67 8.18 -16.40
N GLY A 34 -5.62 8.79 -15.69
CA GLY A 34 -6.90 8.16 -15.37
C GLY A 34 -6.87 7.16 -14.21
N ALA A 35 -5.73 6.98 -13.53
CA ALA A 35 -5.59 6.18 -12.31
C ALA A 35 -5.38 7.06 -11.07
N VAL A 36 -5.78 6.55 -9.92
CA VAL A 36 -5.56 7.13 -8.59
C VAL A 36 -4.35 6.45 -7.94
N TYR A 37 -3.33 7.22 -7.63
CA TYR A 37 -2.13 6.77 -6.91
C TYR A 37 -2.23 7.21 -5.46
N VAL A 38 -2.03 6.26 -4.55
CA VAL A 38 -2.02 6.49 -3.10
C VAL A 38 -0.61 6.22 -2.61
N GLU A 39 0.17 7.28 -2.40
CA GLU A 39 1.56 7.20 -1.94
C GLU A 39 1.66 7.59 -0.46
N TRP A 40 2.44 6.85 0.33
CA TRP A 40 2.78 7.24 1.71
C TRP A 40 4.15 6.69 2.10
N THR A 41 4.72 7.25 3.17
CA THR A 41 6.02 6.86 3.72
C THR A 41 5.84 6.40 5.15
N ASP A 42 6.32 5.19 5.45
CA ASP A 42 6.19 4.52 6.77
C ASP A 42 4.73 4.39 7.27
N GLY A 43 4.49 3.79 8.44
CA GLY A 43 3.14 3.60 8.99
C GLY A 43 2.43 2.35 8.43
N PRO A 44 1.14 2.39 8.07
CA PRO A 44 0.36 1.20 7.77
C PRO A 44 0.96 0.39 6.61
N THR A 45 0.79 -0.92 6.69
CA THR A 45 1.27 -1.84 5.67
C THR A 45 0.56 -1.64 4.35
N TRP A 46 1.22 -2.06 3.27
CA TRP A 46 0.61 -2.04 1.95
C TRP A 46 -0.69 -2.84 1.94
N GLN A 47 -0.75 -4.00 2.61
CA GLN A 47 -1.97 -4.82 2.66
C GLN A 47 -3.13 -4.09 3.36
N GLN A 48 -2.88 -3.38 4.47
CA GLN A 48 -3.91 -2.62 5.18
C GLN A 48 -4.50 -1.52 4.30
N VAL A 49 -3.64 -0.75 3.62
CA VAL A 49 -4.10 0.31 2.70
C VAL A 49 -4.78 -0.27 1.46
N GLN A 50 -4.25 -1.36 0.89
CA GLN A 50 -4.84 -2.03 -0.28
C GLN A 50 -6.25 -2.56 0.01
N ARG A 51 -6.49 -3.09 1.21
CA ARG A 51 -7.82 -3.57 1.61
C ARG A 51 -8.87 -2.46 1.57
N ILE A 52 -8.49 -1.24 1.98
CA ILE A 52 -9.40 -0.09 2.06
C ILE A 52 -9.47 0.67 0.73
N ALA A 53 -8.31 1.02 0.16
CA ALA A 53 -8.25 1.83 -1.05
C ALA A 53 -8.62 1.01 -2.31
N GLY A 54 -8.28 -0.29 -2.31
CA GLY A 54 -8.57 -1.21 -3.41
C GLY A 54 -10.07 -1.44 -3.63
N SER A 55 -10.90 -1.27 -2.59
CA SER A 55 -12.37 -1.35 -2.72
C SER A 55 -12.95 -0.20 -3.55
N PHE A 56 -12.17 0.81 -3.90
CA PHE A 56 -12.58 1.91 -4.77
C PHE A 56 -12.11 1.71 -6.23
N SER A 57 -11.42 0.60 -6.53
CA SER A 57 -10.96 0.27 -7.88
C SER A 57 -12.06 -0.47 -8.64
N GLY A 58 -12.86 0.26 -9.42
CA GLY A 58 -13.90 -0.34 -10.26
C GLY A 58 -13.38 -0.89 -11.60
N LYS A 59 -12.10 -0.69 -11.91
CA LYS A 59 -11.40 -1.32 -13.05
C LYS A 59 -10.47 -2.45 -12.60
N ARG A 60 -10.41 -3.52 -13.39
CA ARG A 60 -9.40 -4.58 -13.30
C ARG A 60 -9.00 -5.03 -14.69
N PHE A 61 -7.70 -5.10 -14.94
CA PHE A 61 -7.14 -5.68 -16.16
C PHE A 61 -6.77 -7.15 -15.93
N GLU A 62 -7.09 -8.01 -16.87
CA GLU A 62 -6.74 -9.43 -16.86
C GLU A 62 -5.86 -9.71 -18.09
N ALA A 63 -4.60 -10.06 -17.82
CA ALA A 63 -3.58 -10.12 -18.86
C ALA A 63 -3.66 -11.37 -19.75
N MET A 64 -4.27 -12.47 -19.28
CA MET A 64 -4.38 -13.70 -20.07
C MET A 64 -5.31 -13.51 -21.28
N ASN A 65 -6.45 -12.84 -21.07
CA ASN A 65 -7.46 -12.61 -22.10
C ASN A 65 -7.41 -11.20 -22.69
N ASP A 66 -6.44 -10.37 -22.29
CA ASP A 66 -6.33 -8.96 -22.71
C ASP A 66 -7.65 -8.17 -22.54
N CYS A 67 -8.32 -8.38 -21.40
CA CYS A 67 -9.65 -7.83 -21.12
C CYS A 67 -9.64 -6.87 -19.93
N GLU A 68 -10.39 -5.75 -20.06
CA GLU A 68 -10.67 -4.83 -18.95
C GLU A 68 -12.08 -5.07 -18.40
N TYR A 69 -12.15 -5.38 -17.12
CA TYR A 69 -13.40 -5.62 -16.39
C TYR A 69 -13.80 -4.41 -15.57
N TYR A 70 -15.11 -4.23 -15.46
CA TYR A 70 -15.75 -3.16 -14.72
C TYR A 70 -16.62 -3.75 -13.61
N ARG A 71 -16.53 -3.19 -12.40
CA ARG A 71 -17.35 -3.60 -11.26
C ARG A 71 -18.17 -2.42 -10.74
N GLU A 72 -19.48 -2.62 -10.71
CA GLU A 72 -20.39 -1.77 -9.93
C GLU A 72 -20.41 -2.20 -8.47
N MET A 73 -20.47 -1.24 -7.56
CA MET A 73 -20.38 -1.47 -6.13
C MET A 73 -21.43 -0.65 -5.40
N GLN A 74 -21.99 -1.19 -4.33
CA GLN A 74 -22.83 -0.41 -3.43
C GLN A 74 -21.96 0.52 -2.57
N TYR A 75 -22.16 1.82 -2.68
CA TYR A 75 -21.46 2.82 -1.88
C TYR A 75 -22.44 3.89 -1.41
N LYS A 76 -22.54 4.09 -0.09
CA LYS A 76 -23.48 5.03 0.55
C LYS A 76 -24.94 4.83 0.12
N GLY A 77 -25.35 3.57 -0.12
CA GLY A 77 -26.72 3.21 -0.52
C GLY A 77 -27.03 3.38 -2.01
N GLU A 78 -26.02 3.71 -2.83
CA GLU A 78 -26.14 3.84 -4.28
C GLU A 78 -25.27 2.81 -5.01
N ASN A 79 -25.73 2.32 -6.17
CA ASN A 79 -24.87 1.62 -7.11
C ASN A 79 -23.91 2.63 -7.76
N VAL A 80 -22.62 2.45 -7.53
CA VAL A 80 -21.54 3.32 -8.01
C VAL A 80 -20.60 2.53 -8.91
N LEU A 81 -20.21 3.13 -10.04
CA LEU A 81 -19.16 2.62 -10.90
C LEU A 81 -17.93 3.53 -10.83
N PHE A 82 -16.86 3.04 -10.23
CA PHE A 82 -15.57 3.74 -10.19
C PHE A 82 -14.74 3.41 -11.44
N LEU A 83 -14.73 4.29 -12.45
CA LEU A 83 -14.02 4.04 -13.72
C LEU A 83 -12.49 4.26 -13.64
N THR A 84 -11.85 3.84 -12.55
CA THR A 84 -10.43 4.09 -12.30
C THR A 84 -9.75 2.92 -11.60
N TYR A 85 -8.42 2.89 -11.70
CA TYR A 85 -7.55 2.04 -10.90
C TYR A 85 -7.16 2.78 -9.63
N VAL A 86 -7.15 2.10 -8.48
CA VAL A 86 -6.55 2.63 -7.26
C VAL A 86 -5.28 1.84 -6.96
N LEU A 87 -4.14 2.53 -6.95
CA LEU A 87 -2.81 1.95 -6.88
C LEU A 87 -2.06 2.45 -5.63
N PRO A 88 -2.09 1.69 -4.52
CA PRO A 88 -1.32 1.98 -3.34
C PRO A 88 0.17 1.73 -3.56
N GLN A 89 1.00 2.68 -3.13
CA GLN A 89 2.45 2.63 -3.18
C GLN A 89 3.03 3.05 -1.83
N ARG A 90 3.59 2.08 -1.12
CA ARG A 90 4.26 2.32 0.16
C ARG A 90 5.75 2.51 -0.08
N ASN A 91 6.28 3.62 0.41
CA ASN A 91 7.71 3.86 0.50
C ASN A 91 8.17 3.70 1.95
N TYR A 92 9.45 3.35 2.13
CA TYR A 92 10.08 3.32 3.44
C TYR A 92 11.04 4.49 3.59
N SER A 93 11.11 5.06 4.79
CA SER A 93 12.20 5.97 5.13
C SER A 93 13.48 5.20 5.40
N LYS A 94 14.62 5.83 5.09
CA LYS A 94 15.94 5.25 5.35
C LYS A 94 16.12 4.91 6.82
N LYS A 95 15.76 5.85 7.71
CA LYS A 95 15.86 5.67 9.17
C LYS A 95 15.06 4.47 9.67
N PHE A 96 13.85 4.25 9.15
CA PHE A 96 13.03 3.12 9.53
C PHE A 96 13.69 1.79 9.14
N LEU A 97 14.13 1.65 7.88
CA LEU A 97 14.81 0.44 7.42
C LEU A 97 16.13 0.18 8.17
N GLU A 98 16.92 1.21 8.45
CA GLU A 98 18.15 1.09 9.24
C GLU A 98 17.85 0.59 10.66
N ASN A 99 16.77 1.07 11.28
CA ASN A 99 16.36 0.60 12.60
C ASN A 99 15.90 -0.86 12.58
N ILE A 100 15.14 -1.28 11.55
CA ILE A 100 14.73 -2.67 11.37
C ILE A 100 15.97 -3.56 11.19
N ILE A 101 16.88 -3.20 10.28
CA ILE A 101 18.09 -4.00 10.04
C ILE A 101 18.92 -4.11 11.31
N LYS A 102 19.15 -2.99 12.01
CA LYS A 102 19.91 -3.01 13.27
C LYS A 102 19.26 -3.93 14.30
N THR A 103 17.97 -3.75 14.57
CA THR A 103 17.23 -4.50 15.60
C THR A 103 17.24 -6.00 15.32
N TYR A 104 16.94 -6.40 14.08
CA TYR A 104 16.78 -7.80 13.72
C TYR A 104 18.11 -8.51 13.41
N SER A 105 19.12 -7.80 12.89
CA SER A 105 20.47 -8.36 12.74
C SER A 105 21.09 -8.72 14.09
N GLU A 106 21.00 -7.82 15.08
CA GLU A 106 21.51 -8.05 16.44
C GLU A 106 20.74 -9.18 17.14
N ARG A 107 19.40 -9.18 17.04
CA ARG A 107 18.55 -10.17 17.69
C ARG A 107 18.74 -11.59 17.15
N TYR A 108 18.80 -11.74 15.83
CA TYR A 108 18.86 -13.05 15.17
C TYR A 108 20.26 -13.44 14.71
N ARG A 109 21.27 -12.60 14.97
CA ARG A 109 22.68 -12.78 14.57
C ARG A 109 22.83 -13.04 13.06
N VAL A 110 22.05 -12.33 12.25
CA VAL A 110 22.12 -12.39 10.77
C VAL A 110 22.85 -11.17 10.21
N PRO A 111 23.41 -11.25 8.98
CA PRO A 111 24.12 -10.13 8.39
C PRO A 111 23.27 -8.86 8.28
N ALA A 112 23.85 -7.72 8.64
CA ALA A 112 23.22 -6.42 8.42
C ALA A 112 23.40 -5.98 6.96
N LEU A 113 22.28 -5.78 6.26
CA LEU A 113 22.29 -5.25 4.89
C LEU A 113 22.41 -3.72 4.91
N LYS A 114 22.87 -3.13 3.80
CA LYS A 114 22.97 -1.68 3.68
C LYS A 114 21.64 -1.09 3.22
N VAL A 115 21.31 0.10 3.70
CA VAL A 115 20.16 0.87 3.19
C VAL A 115 20.68 1.97 2.28
N LYS A 116 20.12 2.03 1.06
CA LYS A 116 20.33 3.11 0.11
C LYS A 116 19.06 3.92 -0.05
N GLU A 117 19.19 5.14 -0.53
CA GLU A 117 18.08 6.06 -0.77
C GLU A 117 18.31 6.78 -2.09
N ASN A 118 17.24 6.93 -2.87
CA ASN A 118 17.22 7.71 -4.09
C ASN A 118 15.98 8.63 -4.10
N SER A 119 15.73 9.32 -5.21
CA SER A 119 14.59 10.23 -5.36
C SER A 119 13.22 9.57 -5.18
N SER A 120 13.14 8.24 -5.27
CA SER A 120 11.90 7.46 -5.17
C SER A 120 11.69 6.85 -3.78
N GLY A 121 12.70 6.86 -2.90
CA GLY A 121 12.62 6.36 -1.53
C GLY A 121 13.83 5.52 -1.11
N ALA A 122 13.77 4.99 0.11
CA ALA A 122 14.80 4.09 0.64
C ALA A 122 14.52 2.63 0.29
N TYR A 123 15.60 1.88 0.05
CA TYR A 123 15.57 0.46 -0.26
C TYR A 123 16.76 -0.25 0.35
N ILE A 124 16.61 -1.55 0.61
CA ILE A 124 17.69 -2.39 1.12
C ILE A 124 18.56 -2.79 -0.07
N GLU A 125 19.85 -2.45 -0.03
CA GLU A 125 20.81 -2.90 -1.03
C GLU A 125 21.16 -4.36 -0.77
N ASN A 126 20.83 -5.19 -1.75
CA ASN A 126 21.13 -6.60 -1.76
C ASN A 126 22.20 -6.90 -2.82
N PRO A 127 23.48 -7.09 -2.41
CA PRO A 127 24.57 -7.33 -3.35
C PRO A 127 24.47 -8.69 -4.07
N ASN A 128 23.64 -9.60 -3.56
CA ASN A 128 23.47 -10.95 -4.08
C ASN A 128 22.28 -11.10 -5.02
N LEU A 129 21.38 -10.10 -5.10
CA LEU A 129 20.15 -10.15 -5.90
C LEU A 129 20.44 -10.54 -7.36
N LEU A 130 21.49 -9.96 -7.95
CA LEU A 130 21.90 -10.21 -9.33
C LEU A 130 22.79 -11.47 -9.50
N ARG A 131 23.37 -11.99 -8.41
CA ARG A 131 24.37 -13.06 -8.47
C ARG A 131 23.78 -14.45 -8.21
N TYR A 132 22.81 -14.55 -7.31
CA TYR A 132 22.19 -15.82 -6.92
C TYR A 132 20.67 -15.83 -7.12
N GLY A 133 20.11 -14.77 -7.70
CA GLY A 133 18.72 -14.68 -8.12
C GLY A 133 17.70 -14.49 -7.01
N ASN A 134 17.98 -14.88 -5.76
CA ASN A 134 17.10 -14.68 -4.60
C ASN A 134 17.92 -14.69 -3.30
N ASP A 135 18.23 -13.53 -2.72
CA ASP A 135 18.70 -13.48 -1.32
C ASP A 135 17.46 -13.34 -0.42
N TRP A 136 17.16 -14.40 0.32
CA TRP A 136 16.05 -14.47 1.26
C TRP A 136 16.12 -13.39 2.34
N LEU A 137 17.32 -12.87 2.62
CA LEU A 137 17.55 -11.97 3.74
C LEU A 137 16.91 -10.59 3.52
N GLU A 138 16.93 -10.06 2.30
CA GLU A 138 16.23 -8.82 1.96
C GLU A 138 14.72 -8.96 2.18
N HIS A 139 14.12 -10.00 1.60
CA HIS A 139 12.70 -10.29 1.73
C HIS A 139 12.31 -10.49 3.20
N TRP A 140 13.15 -11.17 3.97
CA TRP A 140 12.94 -11.37 5.40
C TRP A 140 12.96 -10.04 6.18
N TYR A 141 13.91 -9.14 5.91
CA TYR A 141 13.90 -7.80 6.53
C TYR A 141 12.66 -6.98 6.15
N ILE A 142 12.21 -7.03 4.90
CA ILE A 142 10.96 -6.37 4.47
C ILE A 142 9.74 -6.99 5.16
N GLN A 143 9.73 -8.30 5.35
CA GLN A 143 8.70 -8.97 6.13
C GLN A 143 8.70 -8.48 7.59
N LYS A 144 9.87 -8.37 8.23
CA LYS A 144 9.99 -7.80 9.59
C LYS A 144 9.53 -6.35 9.66
N ALA A 145 9.88 -5.53 8.67
CA ALA A 145 9.37 -4.16 8.56
C ALA A 145 7.84 -4.11 8.51
N ASN A 146 7.19 -5.02 7.76
CA ASN A 146 5.74 -5.13 7.73
C ASN A 146 5.15 -5.59 9.06
N GLU A 147 5.74 -6.61 9.70
CA GLU A 147 5.30 -7.11 11.01
C GLU A 147 5.37 -6.00 12.08
N THR A 148 6.50 -5.28 12.20
CA THR A 148 6.62 -4.15 13.13
C THR A 148 5.58 -3.06 12.86
N SER A 149 5.30 -2.78 11.58
CA SER A 149 4.27 -1.79 11.21
C SER A 149 2.86 -2.27 11.54
N MET A 150 2.59 -3.57 11.43
CA MET A 150 1.31 -4.16 11.82
C MET A 150 1.14 -4.14 13.34
N GLU A 151 2.16 -4.48 14.12
CA GLU A 151 2.11 -4.42 15.59
C GLU A 151 1.83 -2.99 16.07
N GLU A 152 2.54 -2.00 15.51
CA GLU A 152 2.33 -0.58 15.85
C GLU A 152 0.92 -0.07 15.51
N GLU A 153 0.22 -0.69 14.56
CA GLU A 153 -1.12 -0.29 14.11
C GLU A 153 -2.24 -1.17 14.70
N SER A 154 -1.97 -2.44 14.99
CA SER A 154 -2.88 -3.41 15.62
C SER A 154 -3.18 -3.03 17.07
N ASP A 155 -2.20 -2.45 17.78
CA ASP A 155 -2.43 -1.83 19.09
C ASP A 155 -3.39 -0.63 19.02
N ARG A 156 -3.82 -0.21 17.80
CA ARG A 156 -4.44 1.11 17.56
C ARG A 156 -5.69 1.14 16.67
N ALA A 157 -6.19 0.03 16.11
CA ALA A 157 -7.30 0.10 15.16
C ALA A 157 -8.43 -0.93 15.40
N GLU A 158 -9.60 -0.44 15.87
CA GLU A 158 -10.90 -1.01 15.47
C GLU A 158 -11.15 -0.59 14.01
N LEU A 159 -11.20 -1.57 13.10
CA LEU A 159 -11.46 -1.29 11.68
C LEU A 159 -12.84 -0.64 11.53
N PRO A 160 -12.97 0.54 10.90
CA PRO A 160 -14.29 1.09 10.61
C PRO A 160 -15.01 0.13 9.66
N GLU A 161 -16.29 -0.10 9.96
CA GLU A 161 -17.21 -0.95 9.21
C GLU A 161 -17.52 -0.33 7.84
N VAL A 162 -16.53 -0.31 6.96
CA VAL A 162 -16.68 0.15 5.58
C VAL A 162 -16.28 -1.01 4.70
N VAL A 163 -17.27 -1.47 3.94
CA VAL A 163 -17.27 -2.61 3.01
C VAL A 163 -17.55 -3.96 3.70
N ARG A 164 -18.81 -4.17 4.08
CA ARG A 164 -19.41 -5.51 4.07
C ARG A 164 -19.67 -5.87 2.60
N GLU A 165 -18.76 -6.60 1.97
CA GLU A 165 -19.07 -7.33 0.72
C GLU A 165 -19.88 -8.58 1.09
N TYR A 166 -21.04 -8.76 0.46
CA TYR A 166 -21.70 -10.06 0.28
C TYR A 166 -21.25 -10.63 -1.07
#